data_AF-A0AAV6C7M5-F1
#
_entry.id   AF-A0AAV6C7M5-F1
#
_cell.length_a   1.000
_cell.length_b   1.000
_cell.length_c   1.000
_cell.angle_alpha   90.00
_cell.angle_beta   90.00
_cell.angle_gamma   90.00
#
_symmetry.space_group_name_H-M   'P 1'
#
loop_
_entity.id
_entity.type
_entity.pdbx_description
1 polymer ?
#
loop_
_entity_poly.entity_id
_entity_poly.type
_entity_poly.pdbx_seq_one_letter_code
_entity_poly.pdbx_strand_id
1 'polypeptide(L)'
;MTSRPNRRSPRTARMFAAALLAVHLAGPATAGAYSMNYQVADMRQPASVSGGTSCPQPTRFDTSVAGGINRFWSTSLGTSPATILTADQTPSGQLAEIEDTIQTDFGIWTGVSGTTLNPASLAPLTQTSAQIACNSTDGLNTICFNQPDAAFTTGVLSFTRVVTADVIGEQAGPGTPLSTFPGEILDADILLRPGDSSVTFATPAALASNPNAYDLETILGHELGHFFGLGHSGVWSAMMQPFAPAPGEFFGSRPTAESPDAPLADDDRTGLRVLYPDPADTTHVGVIAGHVLPANPLELPSGTTGIFGAQVVAVDAGTGTVVAAAIGGWSCADPGPPQFDGSYSIQRLAVGPAQAYIVYAEPLDGPLEPSDVPGATTALCRNVITDASWPAQFSCTVPAVNNEFSTKVRAGP
;
A
#
# COMPACT_ATOMS: atom_id res chain seq x y z
N MET A 1 -54.02 23.00 74.13
CA MET A 1 -53.29 24.22 73.73
C MET A 1 -51.92 23.76 73.25
N THR A 2 -51.37 24.07 72.09
CA THR A 2 -51.62 25.02 70.98
C THR A 2 -50.57 24.58 69.94
N SER A 3 -50.99 24.28 68.70
CA SER A 3 -50.59 24.97 67.46
C SER A 3 -49.09 24.84 67.09
N ARG A 4 -48.63 24.69 65.85
CA ARG A 4 -49.19 24.55 64.50
C ARG A 4 -48.00 24.09 63.60
N PRO A 5 -48.25 23.68 62.36
CA PRO A 5 -47.31 23.00 61.45
C PRO A 5 -46.65 23.96 60.43
N ASN A 6 -45.61 23.49 59.72
CA ASN A 6 -45.30 23.85 58.32
C ASN A 6 -44.11 22.98 57.82
N ARG A 7 -44.25 22.08 56.84
CA ARG A 7 -44.36 22.23 55.37
C ARG A 7 -43.22 23.00 54.69
N ARG A 8 -42.72 22.36 53.60
CA ARG A 8 -41.75 22.75 52.54
C ARG A 8 -40.39 22.06 52.75
N SER A 9 -39.74 21.42 51.78
CA SER A 9 -39.91 21.19 50.34
C SER A 9 -38.78 20.24 49.93
N PRO A 10 -38.96 19.28 49.00
CA PRO A 10 -37.85 18.47 48.50
C PRO A 10 -37.06 19.31 47.48
N ARG A 11 -35.86 19.78 47.85
CA ARG A 11 -34.91 20.30 46.86
C ARG A 11 -34.07 19.15 46.32
N THR A 12 -34.58 18.60 45.23
CA THR A 12 -33.78 18.14 44.10
C THR A 12 -32.72 19.18 43.75
N ALA A 13 -31.45 18.82 43.92
CA ALA A 13 -30.33 19.41 43.20
C ALA A 13 -29.33 18.30 42.91
N ARG A 14 -29.55 17.65 41.77
CA ARG A 14 -28.55 16.83 41.08
C ARG A 14 -27.37 17.76 40.78
N MET A 15 -26.26 17.63 41.50
CA MET A 15 -24.97 18.05 40.94
C MET A 15 -24.39 16.84 40.22
N PHE A 16 -24.58 16.82 38.90
CA PHE A 16 -23.72 16.08 38.01
C PHE A 16 -22.32 16.70 38.11
N ALA A 17 -21.43 16.07 38.87
CA ALA A 17 -20.00 16.25 38.64
C ALA A 17 -19.69 15.50 37.35
N ALA A 18 -19.61 16.23 36.25
CA ALA A 18 -19.06 15.76 34.99
C ALA A 18 -17.57 15.45 35.22
N ALA A 19 -17.28 14.19 35.53
CA ALA A 19 -15.94 13.66 35.32
C ALA A 19 -15.77 13.49 33.80
N LEU A 20 -15.18 14.52 33.18
CA LEU A 20 -14.57 14.42 31.86
C LEU A 20 -13.42 13.42 31.97
N LEU A 21 -13.75 12.14 31.82
CA LEU A 21 -12.78 11.09 31.55
C LEU A 21 -12.39 11.26 30.08
N ALA A 22 -11.43 12.14 29.82
CA ALA A 22 -10.66 12.08 28.58
C ALA A 22 -9.84 10.79 28.62
N VAL A 23 -10.47 9.68 28.22
CA VAL A 23 -9.73 8.51 27.77
C VAL A 23 -9.08 8.96 26.47
N HIS A 24 -7.85 9.46 26.55
CA HIS A 24 -6.95 9.33 25.42
C HIS A 24 -6.79 7.81 25.22
N LEU A 25 -7.57 7.28 24.27
CA LEU A 25 -7.32 5.98 23.68
C LEU A 25 -5.91 6.09 23.07
N ALA A 26 -4.90 5.69 23.83
CA ALA A 26 -3.63 5.33 23.23
C ALA A 26 -3.97 4.16 22.30
N GLY A 27 -4.06 4.45 21.00
CA GLY A 27 -4.16 3.40 19.99
C GLY A 27 -3.01 2.41 20.20
N PRO A 28 -3.22 1.11 19.95
CA PRO A 28 -2.10 0.17 19.95
C PRO A 28 -1.03 0.69 19.01
N ALA A 29 0.24 0.61 19.43
CA ALA A 29 1.35 1.02 18.60
C ALA A 29 1.24 0.36 17.23
N THR A 30 1.29 1.16 16.16
CA THR A 30 1.26 0.63 14.80
C THR A 30 2.64 0.12 14.45
N ALA A 31 2.74 -1.07 13.87
CA ALA A 31 3.95 -1.60 13.26
C ALA A 31 3.64 -2.00 11.81
N GLY A 32 4.64 -1.93 10.94
CA GLY A 32 4.50 -2.27 9.52
C GLY A 32 4.06 -3.72 9.32
N ALA A 33 3.09 -3.89 8.42
CA ALA A 33 2.59 -5.15 7.87
C ALA A 33 2.59 -4.99 6.36
N TYR A 34 3.14 -5.94 5.58
CA TYR A 34 3.32 -5.79 4.12
C TYR A 34 4.23 -4.60 3.78
N SER A 35 4.69 -4.52 2.54
CA SER A 35 5.38 -3.31 2.09
C SER A 35 4.31 -2.35 1.62
N MET A 36 4.12 -1.26 2.36
CA MET A 36 3.19 -0.19 2.00
C MET A 36 3.98 1.06 1.67
N ASN A 37 3.38 1.92 0.86
CA ASN A 37 3.82 3.31 0.80
C ASN A 37 3.24 4.05 2.03
N TYR A 38 4.05 4.92 2.63
CA TYR A 38 3.68 5.65 3.83
C TYR A 38 3.86 7.16 3.64
N GLN A 39 3.00 7.93 4.29
CA GLN A 39 3.08 9.38 4.37
C GLN A 39 3.13 9.83 5.83
N VAL A 40 4.01 10.79 6.12
CA VAL A 40 4.05 11.47 7.43
C VAL A 40 3.37 12.82 7.30
N ALA A 41 2.29 13.02 8.05
CA ALA A 41 1.46 14.23 7.97
C ALA A 41 2.23 15.50 8.39
N ASP A 42 1.93 16.65 7.81
CA ASP A 42 2.66 17.90 8.12
C ASP A 42 2.37 18.42 9.53
N MET A 43 3.32 18.18 10.46
CA MET A 43 3.20 18.58 11.85
C MET A 43 3.40 20.07 12.14
N ARG A 44 3.62 20.90 11.10
CA ARG A 44 3.55 22.36 11.22
C ARG A 44 2.10 22.85 11.27
N GLN A 45 1.16 22.04 10.77
CA GLN A 45 -0.26 22.35 10.78
C GLN A 45 -0.92 22.01 12.12
N PRO A 46 -2.07 22.64 12.45
CA PRO A 46 -2.88 22.22 13.58
C PRO A 46 -3.33 20.75 13.47
N ALA A 47 -3.57 20.10 14.60
CA ALA A 47 -3.97 18.68 14.65
C ALA A 47 -5.24 18.34 13.83
N SER A 48 -6.15 19.30 13.64
CA SER A 48 -7.33 19.11 12.79
C SER A 48 -7.03 19.03 11.29
N VAL A 49 -5.79 19.36 10.90
CA VAL A 49 -5.30 19.39 9.51
C VAL A 49 -4.22 18.33 9.31
N SER A 50 -3.31 18.16 10.26
CA SER A 50 -2.28 17.10 10.21
C SER A 50 -2.76 15.72 10.67
N GLY A 51 -4.02 15.60 11.12
CA GLY A 51 -4.48 14.41 11.84
C GLY A 51 -3.91 14.27 13.26
N GLY A 52 -3.00 15.16 13.68
CA GLY A 52 -2.44 15.18 15.02
C GLY A 52 -1.37 14.12 15.28
N THR A 53 -0.80 13.49 14.24
CA THR A 53 0.19 12.43 14.37
C THR A 53 1.32 12.55 13.35
N SER A 54 2.55 12.32 13.80
CA SER A 54 3.74 12.12 12.97
C SER A 54 4.03 10.64 12.72
N CYS A 55 3.13 9.75 13.14
CA CYS A 55 3.21 8.35 12.78
C CYS A 55 2.96 8.17 11.28
N PRO A 56 3.80 7.39 10.57
CA PRO A 56 3.59 7.08 9.16
C PRO A 56 2.21 6.47 8.94
N GLN A 57 1.45 7.06 8.03
CA GLN A 57 0.13 6.58 7.63
C GLN A 57 0.24 5.88 6.28
N PRO A 58 -0.32 4.67 6.12
CA PRO A 58 -0.29 3.98 4.85
C PRO A 58 -1.10 4.77 3.82
N THR A 59 -0.53 4.95 2.63
CA THR A 59 -1.17 5.70 1.55
C THR A 59 -2.28 4.87 0.92
N ARG A 60 -3.44 5.48 0.66
CA ARG A 60 -4.59 4.79 0.04
C ARG A 60 -5.60 5.78 -0.51
N PHE A 61 -6.50 5.33 -1.39
CA PHE A 61 -7.67 6.11 -1.77
C PHE A 61 -8.75 6.14 -0.68
N ASP A 62 -9.58 7.18 -0.67
CA ASP A 62 -10.86 7.13 0.02
C ASP A 62 -11.86 6.27 -0.77
N THR A 63 -12.33 5.18 -0.16
CA THR A 63 -13.32 4.26 -0.74
C THR A 63 -14.73 4.50 -0.23
N SER A 64 -14.95 5.56 0.58
CA SER A 64 -16.25 5.90 1.13
C SER A 64 -17.24 6.42 0.08
N VAL A 65 -16.73 6.91 -1.06
CA VAL A 65 -17.51 7.43 -2.17
C VAL A 65 -17.51 6.43 -3.33
N ALA A 66 -18.69 5.97 -3.73
CA ALA A 66 -18.84 5.13 -4.91
C ALA A 66 -18.41 5.90 -6.17
N GLY A 67 -17.56 5.29 -6.99
CA GLY A 67 -16.94 5.94 -8.14
C GLY A 67 -15.95 7.05 -7.79
N GLY A 68 -15.49 7.12 -6.54
CA GLY A 68 -14.55 8.14 -6.07
C GLY A 68 -13.16 8.01 -6.70
N ILE A 69 -12.78 6.80 -7.13
CA ILE A 69 -11.52 6.53 -7.80
C ILE A 69 -11.75 6.63 -9.31
N ASN A 70 -11.41 7.78 -9.89
CA ASN A 70 -11.41 7.94 -11.34
C ASN A 70 -10.29 7.09 -11.99
N ARG A 71 -10.46 6.75 -13.26
CA ARG A 71 -9.47 5.98 -14.02
C ARG A 71 -9.54 6.30 -15.50
N PHE A 72 -8.39 6.61 -16.07
CA PHE A 72 -8.21 6.98 -17.45
C PHE A 72 -7.11 6.13 -18.09
N TRP A 73 -7.14 6.02 -19.40
CA TRP A 73 -6.00 5.48 -20.14
C TRP A 73 -5.83 6.18 -21.49
N SER A 74 -4.57 6.35 -21.89
CA SER A 74 -4.23 7.01 -23.14
C SER A 74 -4.31 6.03 -24.31
N THR A 75 -5.20 6.32 -25.26
CA THR A 75 -5.31 5.62 -26.55
C THR A 75 -4.17 5.99 -27.51
N SER A 76 -3.28 6.90 -27.11
CA SER A 76 -2.11 7.24 -27.89
C SER A 76 -1.01 6.20 -27.70
N LEU A 77 -1.07 5.14 -28.50
CA LEU A 77 -0.03 4.11 -28.58
C LEU A 77 1.13 4.66 -29.41
N GLY A 78 2.36 4.62 -28.87
CA GLY A 78 3.56 5.12 -29.58
C GLY A 78 3.69 4.49 -30.98
N THR A 79 4.05 5.28 -31.99
CA THR A 79 3.94 4.86 -33.40
C THR A 79 5.18 4.20 -33.99
N SER A 80 6.33 4.16 -33.29
CA SER A 80 7.53 3.46 -33.77
C SER A 80 8.65 3.38 -32.71
N PRO A 81 9.03 2.17 -32.23
CA PRO A 81 8.32 0.91 -32.38
C PRO A 81 6.99 0.89 -31.60
N ALA A 82 6.05 0.03 -32.02
CA ALA A 82 4.84 -0.23 -31.25
C ALA A 82 5.22 -0.84 -29.90
N THR A 83 4.77 -0.20 -28.81
CA THR A 83 5.11 -0.61 -27.44
C THR A 83 4.20 -1.71 -26.93
N ILE A 84 2.95 -1.74 -27.38
CA ILE A 84 1.94 -2.73 -26.98
C ILE A 84 1.53 -3.58 -28.19
N LEU A 85 1.70 -4.89 -28.05
CA LEU A 85 1.37 -5.91 -29.04
C LEU A 85 0.04 -6.56 -28.67
N THR A 86 -0.85 -6.70 -29.65
CA THR A 86 -2.21 -7.24 -29.50
C THR A 86 -2.43 -8.39 -30.48
N ALA A 87 -3.44 -9.23 -30.25
CA ALA A 87 -3.83 -10.27 -31.19
C ALA A 87 -4.64 -9.66 -32.35
N ASP A 88 -5.56 -8.75 -32.07
CA ASP A 88 -6.28 -7.99 -33.10
C ASP A 88 -5.44 -6.80 -33.57
N GLN A 89 -5.12 -6.78 -34.86
CA GLN A 89 -4.27 -5.77 -35.51
C GLN A 89 -5.08 -4.64 -36.18
N THR A 90 -6.40 -4.63 -36.05
CA THR A 90 -7.24 -3.49 -36.45
C THR A 90 -7.13 -2.36 -35.43
N PRO A 91 -7.15 -1.07 -35.82
CA PRO A 91 -7.01 0.02 -34.85
C PRO A 91 -8.04 -0.02 -33.71
N SER A 92 -9.29 -0.41 -34.00
CA SER A 92 -10.33 -0.57 -32.98
C SER A 92 -10.14 -1.80 -32.11
N GLY A 93 -9.71 -2.91 -32.70
CA GLY A 93 -9.45 -4.16 -31.98
C GLY A 93 -8.27 -4.03 -31.03
N GLN A 94 -7.20 -3.36 -31.46
CA GLN A 94 -6.05 -3.03 -30.61
C GLN A 94 -6.47 -2.30 -29.33
N LEU A 95 -7.25 -1.22 -29.49
CA LEU A 95 -7.70 -0.43 -28.34
C LEU A 95 -8.66 -1.22 -27.44
N ALA A 96 -9.56 -2.02 -28.02
CA ALA A 96 -10.49 -2.85 -27.26
C ALA A 96 -9.76 -3.92 -26.43
N GLU A 97 -8.73 -4.56 -27.00
CA GLU A 97 -7.95 -5.59 -26.33
C GLU A 97 -7.10 -5.04 -25.17
N ILE A 98 -6.52 -3.84 -25.35
CA ILE A 98 -5.81 -3.13 -24.28
C ILE A 98 -6.78 -2.70 -23.18
N GLU A 99 -7.93 -2.14 -23.55
CA GLU A 99 -8.95 -1.74 -22.58
C GLU A 99 -9.48 -2.92 -21.76
N ASP A 100 -9.70 -4.07 -22.40
CA ASP A 100 -10.12 -5.30 -21.73
C ASP A 100 -9.07 -5.80 -20.72
N THR A 101 -7.78 -5.70 -21.08
CA THR A 101 -6.66 -6.02 -20.17
C THR A 101 -6.70 -5.07 -18.95
N ILE A 102 -6.80 -3.75 -19.17
CA ILE A 102 -6.88 -2.75 -18.09
C ILE A 102 -8.10 -3.01 -17.19
N GLN A 103 -9.28 -3.28 -17.76
CA GLN A 103 -10.49 -3.57 -17.00
C GLN A 103 -10.34 -4.84 -16.16
N THR A 104 -9.73 -5.87 -16.72
CA THR A 104 -9.42 -7.12 -16.03
C THR A 104 -8.49 -6.88 -14.85
N ASP A 105 -7.43 -6.09 -15.02
CA ASP A 105 -6.47 -5.79 -13.94
C ASP A 105 -7.07 -4.93 -12.82
N PHE A 106 -7.97 -4.00 -13.13
CA PHE A 106 -8.77 -3.37 -12.08
C PHE A 106 -9.68 -4.38 -11.36
N GLY A 107 -10.19 -5.37 -12.10
CA GLY A 107 -11.01 -6.45 -11.59
C GLY A 107 -10.29 -7.35 -10.59
N ILE A 108 -9.01 -7.70 -10.83
CA ILE A 108 -8.26 -8.58 -9.91
C ILE A 108 -8.12 -7.96 -8.52
N TRP A 109 -7.85 -6.65 -8.45
CA TRP A 109 -7.68 -5.93 -7.18
C TRP A 109 -9.02 -5.66 -6.48
N THR A 110 -10.05 -5.26 -7.24
CA THR A 110 -11.39 -5.02 -6.67
C THR A 110 -12.18 -6.30 -6.40
N GLY A 111 -11.70 -7.46 -6.86
CA GLY A 111 -12.27 -8.77 -6.61
C GLY A 111 -11.85 -9.40 -5.28
N VAL A 112 -10.86 -8.82 -4.59
CA VAL A 112 -10.38 -9.33 -3.30
C VAL A 112 -11.48 -9.20 -2.25
N SER A 113 -11.77 -10.31 -1.56
CA SER A 113 -12.77 -10.32 -0.48
C SER A 113 -12.20 -9.75 0.83
N GLY A 114 -13.08 -9.21 1.67
CA GLY A 114 -12.69 -8.64 2.96
C GLY A 114 -12.17 -7.20 2.89
N THR A 115 -12.39 -6.53 1.75
CA THR A 115 -11.99 -5.15 1.51
C THR A 115 -13.17 -4.24 1.22
N THR A 116 -13.06 -2.96 1.59
CA THR A 116 -13.98 -1.90 1.11
C THR A 116 -13.67 -1.47 -0.31
N LEU A 117 -12.44 -1.71 -0.79
CA LEU A 117 -12.11 -1.57 -2.21
C LEU A 117 -12.84 -2.64 -3.00
N ASN A 118 -13.79 -2.22 -3.83
CA ASN A 118 -14.66 -3.10 -4.60
C ASN A 118 -15.00 -2.43 -5.95
N PRO A 119 -15.69 -3.10 -6.89
CA PRO A 119 -15.94 -2.53 -8.21
C PRO A 119 -16.72 -1.20 -8.18
N ALA A 120 -17.56 -0.97 -7.16
CA ALA A 120 -18.29 0.28 -7.01
C ALA A 120 -17.41 1.44 -6.50
N SER A 121 -16.20 1.18 -5.99
CA SER A 121 -15.23 2.23 -5.65
C SER A 121 -14.67 2.93 -6.90
N LEU A 122 -14.66 2.25 -8.05
CA LEU A 122 -14.09 2.74 -9.31
C LEU A 122 -15.13 3.47 -10.16
N ALA A 123 -14.75 4.61 -10.73
CA ALA A 123 -15.52 5.25 -11.79
C ALA A 123 -15.45 4.40 -13.10
N PRO A 124 -16.32 4.65 -14.09
CA PRO A 124 -16.16 4.06 -15.42
C PRO A 124 -14.78 4.38 -16.02
N LEU A 125 -14.13 3.37 -16.62
CA LEU A 125 -12.86 3.57 -17.33
C LEU A 125 -13.09 4.49 -18.53
N THR A 126 -12.29 5.56 -18.60
CA THR A 126 -12.42 6.59 -19.64
C THR A 126 -11.19 6.65 -20.52
N GLN A 127 -11.39 6.81 -21.82
CA GLN A 127 -10.30 6.99 -22.79
C GLN A 127 -9.91 8.46 -22.93
N THR A 128 -8.62 8.71 -23.13
CA THR A 128 -8.11 9.99 -23.63
C THR A 128 -7.23 9.79 -24.85
N SER A 129 -7.26 10.73 -25.79
CA SER A 129 -6.36 10.75 -26.96
C SER A 129 -5.21 11.74 -26.80
N ALA A 130 -5.10 12.37 -25.63
CA ALA A 130 -4.01 13.27 -25.32
C ALA A 130 -2.66 12.54 -25.39
N GLN A 131 -1.73 13.14 -26.12
CA GLN A 131 -0.30 12.80 -26.02
C GLN A 131 0.17 13.28 -24.64
N ILE A 132 0.93 12.46 -23.90
CA ILE A 132 1.45 12.84 -22.58
C ILE A 132 0.30 13.13 -21.60
N ALA A 133 -0.57 12.14 -21.40
CA ALA A 133 -1.76 12.30 -20.59
C ALA A 133 -1.51 12.15 -19.08
N CYS A 134 -0.37 11.61 -18.67
CA CYS A 134 -0.04 11.39 -17.26
C CYS A 134 0.54 12.68 -16.70
N ASN A 135 -0.20 13.32 -15.81
CA ASN A 135 0.20 14.53 -15.14
C ASN A 135 -0.19 14.46 -13.67
N SER A 136 0.79 14.27 -12.81
CA SER A 136 0.63 14.05 -11.36
C SER A 136 0.09 15.25 -10.56
N THR A 137 -0.56 16.21 -11.20
CA THR A 137 -1.14 17.42 -10.58
C THR A 137 -2.54 17.73 -11.10
N ASP A 138 -3.13 16.84 -11.89
CA ASP A 138 -4.49 17.02 -12.41
C ASP A 138 -5.53 16.17 -11.68
N GLY A 139 -5.09 15.24 -10.83
CA GLY A 139 -5.96 14.34 -10.08
C GLY A 139 -6.66 13.33 -11.00
N LEU A 140 -6.11 13.10 -12.20
CA LEU A 140 -6.57 12.11 -13.16
C LEU A 140 -5.60 10.94 -13.20
N ASN A 141 -5.93 9.91 -12.43
CA ASN A 141 -5.35 8.58 -12.49
C ASN A 141 -5.28 8.02 -13.92
N THR A 142 -4.15 8.17 -14.61
CA THR A 142 -4.04 7.85 -16.04
C THR A 142 -2.99 6.77 -16.31
N ILE A 143 -3.32 5.81 -17.18
CA ILE A 143 -2.37 4.83 -17.72
C ILE A 143 -1.82 5.34 -19.07
N CYS A 144 -0.50 5.50 -19.19
CA CYS A 144 0.17 6.03 -20.37
C CYS A 144 1.18 5.04 -20.98
N PHE A 145 1.13 4.91 -22.31
CA PHE A 145 1.97 4.00 -23.08
C PHE A 145 3.03 4.69 -23.95
N ASN A 146 3.03 6.03 -23.95
CA ASN A 146 3.82 6.84 -24.90
C ASN A 146 4.48 8.07 -24.25
N GLN A 147 4.55 8.12 -22.92
CA GLN A 147 5.07 9.28 -22.19
C GLN A 147 6.47 9.00 -21.65
N PRO A 148 7.53 9.66 -22.18
CA PRO A 148 8.87 9.49 -21.63
C PRO A 148 8.97 10.17 -20.26
N ASP A 149 9.77 9.58 -19.38
CA ASP A 149 10.04 10.11 -18.04
C ASP A 149 11.49 9.77 -17.64
N ALA A 150 12.11 10.64 -16.85
CA ALA A 150 13.46 10.41 -16.33
C ALA A 150 13.54 9.25 -15.33
N ALA A 151 12.39 8.82 -14.76
CA ALA A 151 12.29 7.66 -13.88
C ALA A 151 12.50 6.32 -14.61
N PHE A 152 12.42 6.28 -15.95
CA PHE A 152 12.81 5.10 -16.75
C PHE A 152 14.34 4.93 -16.79
N THR A 153 14.92 4.65 -15.62
CA THR A 153 16.33 4.26 -15.49
C THR A 153 16.55 2.85 -16.02
N THR A 154 17.80 2.35 -16.03
CA THR A 154 18.09 1.03 -16.59
C THR A 154 17.30 -0.06 -15.85
N GLY A 155 16.57 -0.90 -16.59
CA GLY A 155 15.77 -2.00 -16.04
C GLY A 155 14.30 -1.69 -15.71
N VAL A 156 13.91 -0.42 -15.57
CA VAL A 156 12.53 -0.02 -15.19
C VAL A 156 11.55 -0.17 -16.36
N LEU A 157 10.71 -1.21 -16.36
CA LEU A 157 9.72 -1.45 -17.42
C LEU A 157 8.53 -0.48 -17.34
N SER A 158 8.10 -0.19 -16.12
CA SER A 158 6.95 0.65 -15.78
C SER A 158 7.15 1.23 -14.38
N PHE A 159 6.34 2.22 -14.02
CA PHE A 159 6.19 2.67 -12.65
C PHE A 159 4.87 3.42 -12.46
N THR A 160 4.36 3.42 -11.23
CA THR A 160 3.27 4.29 -10.79
C THR A 160 3.79 5.52 -10.06
N ARG A 161 3.41 6.71 -10.53
CA ARG A 161 3.69 7.98 -9.87
C ARG A 161 2.52 8.33 -8.95
N VAL A 162 2.69 8.06 -7.66
CA VAL A 162 1.68 8.34 -6.63
C VAL A 162 1.92 9.71 -6.00
N VAL A 163 0.86 10.52 -5.92
CA VAL A 163 0.83 11.77 -5.16
C VAL A 163 -0.17 11.64 -4.03
N THR A 164 0.28 11.94 -2.82
CA THR A 164 -0.52 11.79 -1.61
C THR A 164 -0.59 13.07 -0.82
N ALA A 165 -1.71 13.30 -0.16
CA ALA A 165 -1.90 14.43 0.72
C ALA A 165 -1.04 14.29 1.99
N ASP A 166 -0.30 15.32 2.38
CA ASP A 166 0.36 15.36 3.69
C ASP A 166 -0.50 16.06 4.77
N VAL A 167 -1.63 16.63 4.37
CA VAL A 167 -2.63 17.26 5.24
C VAL A 167 -4.06 16.99 4.76
N ILE A 168 -5.02 17.17 5.66
CA ILE A 168 -6.45 17.21 5.34
C ILE A 168 -6.79 18.50 4.58
N GLY A 169 -7.53 18.39 3.49
CA GLY A 169 -7.92 19.51 2.64
C GLY A 169 -6.93 19.85 1.52
N GLU A 170 -5.94 18.99 1.28
CA GLU A 170 -5.07 19.08 0.10
C GLU A 170 -5.80 18.57 -1.15
N GLN A 171 -5.35 18.97 -2.34
CA GLN A 171 -5.94 18.55 -3.62
C GLN A 171 -4.83 18.54 -4.67
N ALA A 172 -4.87 17.57 -5.61
CA ALA A 172 -3.86 17.44 -6.66
C ALA A 172 -3.83 18.67 -7.58
N GLY A 173 -5.00 19.21 -7.90
CA GLY A 173 -5.15 20.38 -8.75
C GLY A 173 -6.48 21.11 -8.55
N PRO A 174 -6.64 22.32 -9.12
CA PRO A 174 -7.88 23.08 -9.01
C PRO A 174 -9.10 22.29 -9.51
N GLY A 175 -10.09 22.09 -8.65
CA GLY A 175 -11.34 21.40 -9.00
C GLY A 175 -11.30 19.88 -8.77
N THR A 176 -10.21 19.35 -8.22
CA THR A 176 -10.14 17.97 -7.72
C THR A 176 -10.73 17.87 -6.30
N PRO A 177 -11.15 16.68 -5.84
CA PRO A 177 -11.62 16.49 -4.47
C PRO A 177 -10.56 16.86 -3.43
N LEU A 178 -11.03 17.36 -2.28
CA LEU A 178 -10.19 17.61 -1.11
C LEU A 178 -9.89 16.30 -0.38
N SER A 179 -8.64 16.11 0.06
CA SER A 179 -8.28 15.03 0.96
C SER A 179 -9.07 15.12 2.27
N THR A 180 -9.44 13.96 2.78
CA THR A 180 -10.15 13.76 4.03
C THR A 180 -9.23 13.23 5.13
N PHE A 181 -8.08 12.66 4.77
CA PHE A 181 -7.04 12.21 5.70
C PHE A 181 -5.62 12.40 5.13
N PRO A 182 -4.58 12.55 5.98
CA PRO A 182 -3.19 12.48 5.54
C PRO A 182 -2.84 11.08 5.02
N GLY A 183 -2.11 11.02 3.91
CA GLY A 183 -1.82 9.79 3.16
C GLY A 183 -2.90 9.43 2.13
N GLU A 184 -3.94 10.25 1.96
CA GLU A 184 -4.91 10.03 0.88
C GLU A 184 -4.24 10.20 -0.48
N ILE A 185 -4.38 9.21 -1.36
CA ILE A 185 -3.89 9.28 -2.74
C ILE A 185 -4.76 10.27 -3.51
N LEU A 186 -4.12 11.31 -4.04
CA LEU A 186 -4.74 12.39 -4.81
C LEU A 186 -4.60 12.16 -6.33
N ASP A 187 -3.55 11.46 -6.73
CA ASP A 187 -3.20 11.16 -8.12
C ASP A 187 -2.30 9.91 -8.15
N ALA A 188 -2.51 9.03 -9.12
CA ALA A 188 -1.72 7.83 -9.32
C ALA A 188 -1.67 7.47 -10.82
N ASP A 189 -0.70 8.07 -11.51
CA ASP A 189 -0.43 7.79 -12.93
C ASP A 189 0.43 6.55 -13.12
N ILE A 190 0.10 5.71 -14.09
CA ILE A 190 0.88 4.54 -14.47
C ILE A 190 1.57 4.81 -15.80
N LEU A 191 2.90 4.72 -15.82
CA LEU A 191 3.69 4.94 -17.03
C LEU A 191 4.38 3.65 -17.44
N LEU A 192 4.13 3.20 -18.66
CA LEU A 192 4.87 2.11 -19.28
C LEU A 192 5.94 2.67 -20.21
N ARG A 193 7.13 2.05 -20.18
CA ARG A 193 8.29 2.53 -20.93
C ARG A 193 7.97 2.67 -22.42
N PRO A 194 8.04 3.88 -22.99
CA PRO A 194 7.73 4.08 -24.40
C PRO A 194 8.97 3.95 -25.28
N GLY A 195 8.77 3.48 -26.52
CA GLY A 195 9.72 3.64 -27.62
C GLY A 195 11.07 2.93 -27.51
N ASP A 196 11.26 2.08 -26.49
CA ASP A 196 12.46 1.25 -26.33
C ASP A 196 12.30 -0.03 -27.14
N SER A 197 13.08 -0.20 -28.21
CA SER A 197 13.00 -1.41 -29.05
C SER A 197 13.37 -2.71 -28.33
N SER A 198 13.98 -2.61 -27.14
CA SER A 198 14.30 -3.77 -26.29
C SER A 198 13.18 -4.10 -25.29
N VAL A 199 12.15 -3.26 -25.17
CA VAL A 199 11.02 -3.44 -24.27
C VAL A 199 9.73 -3.33 -25.06
N THR A 200 9.07 -4.46 -25.27
CA THR A 200 7.71 -4.54 -25.78
C THR A 200 6.83 -5.25 -24.78
N PHE A 201 5.55 -4.87 -24.76
CA PHE A 201 4.52 -5.52 -23.96
C PHE A 201 3.54 -6.23 -24.89
N ALA A 202 2.98 -7.34 -24.44
CA ALA A 202 1.94 -8.05 -25.15
C ALA A 202 0.72 -8.24 -24.24
N THR A 203 -0.47 -7.99 -24.77
CA THR A 203 -1.72 -8.40 -24.10
C THR A 203 -1.72 -9.92 -23.88
N PRO A 204 -2.57 -10.44 -22.96
CA PRO A 204 -2.66 -11.88 -22.71
C PRO A 204 -2.92 -12.71 -23.98
N ALA A 205 -3.76 -12.21 -24.89
CA ALA A 205 -4.07 -12.91 -26.14
C ALA A 205 -2.91 -12.88 -27.15
N ALA A 206 -2.02 -11.89 -27.09
CA ALA A 206 -0.88 -11.74 -27.98
C ALA A 206 0.39 -12.44 -27.50
N LEU A 207 0.55 -12.64 -26.19
CA LEU A 207 1.80 -13.08 -25.55
C LEU A 207 2.38 -14.35 -26.16
N ALA A 208 1.55 -15.38 -26.38
CA ALA A 208 2.02 -16.67 -26.91
C ALA A 208 2.67 -16.57 -28.30
N SER A 209 2.27 -15.57 -29.10
CA SER A 209 2.87 -15.29 -30.42
C SER A 209 4.06 -14.33 -30.36
N ASN A 210 4.32 -13.73 -29.19
CA ASN A 210 5.33 -12.71 -28.96
C ASN A 210 6.20 -13.08 -27.73
N PRO A 211 6.98 -14.18 -27.78
CA PRO A 211 7.72 -14.70 -26.63
C PRO A 211 8.85 -13.78 -26.14
N ASN A 212 9.14 -12.68 -26.84
CA ASN A 212 10.13 -11.68 -26.43
C ASN A 212 9.48 -10.42 -25.81
N ALA A 213 8.15 -10.41 -25.65
CA ALA A 213 7.43 -9.31 -25.02
C ALA A 213 7.14 -9.65 -23.55
N TYR A 214 7.11 -8.63 -22.70
CA TYR A 214 6.60 -8.74 -21.34
C TYR A 214 5.07 -8.84 -21.36
N ASP A 215 4.52 -9.58 -20.41
CA ASP A 215 3.07 -9.69 -20.26
C ASP A 215 2.46 -8.40 -19.70
N LEU A 216 1.54 -7.79 -20.46
CA LEU A 216 0.93 -6.51 -20.08
C LEU A 216 0.07 -6.63 -18.81
N GLU A 217 -0.69 -7.72 -18.65
CA GLU A 217 -1.55 -7.95 -17.48
C GLU A 217 -0.71 -8.10 -16.20
N THR A 218 0.42 -8.81 -16.26
CA THR A 218 1.37 -8.90 -15.13
C THR A 218 1.93 -7.53 -14.75
N ILE A 219 2.37 -6.76 -15.74
CA ILE A 219 2.97 -5.43 -15.50
C ILE A 219 1.92 -4.46 -14.94
N LEU A 220 0.74 -4.37 -15.57
CA LEU A 220 -0.34 -3.52 -15.09
C LEU A 220 -0.86 -3.98 -13.72
N GLY A 221 -0.98 -5.28 -13.49
CA GLY A 221 -1.35 -5.85 -12.20
C GLY A 221 -0.42 -5.36 -11.09
N HIS A 222 0.89 -5.37 -11.30
CA HIS A 222 1.89 -4.82 -10.38
C HIS A 222 1.71 -3.31 -10.16
N GLU A 223 1.66 -2.53 -11.24
CA GLU A 223 1.54 -1.07 -11.13
C GLU A 223 0.22 -0.63 -10.48
N LEU A 224 -0.85 -1.40 -10.67
CA LEU A 224 -2.12 -1.17 -9.98
C LEU A 224 -2.05 -1.48 -8.48
N GLY A 225 -1.16 -2.34 -8.03
CA GLY A 225 -0.93 -2.47 -6.59
C GLY A 225 -0.32 -1.19 -5.99
N HIS A 226 0.63 -0.57 -6.70
CA HIS A 226 1.13 0.77 -6.32
C HIS A 226 0.05 1.83 -6.39
N PHE A 227 -0.78 1.80 -7.43
CA PHE A 227 -1.95 2.65 -7.58
C PHE A 227 -2.85 2.58 -6.34
N PHE A 228 -3.09 1.38 -5.80
CA PHE A 228 -3.88 1.19 -4.60
C PHE A 228 -3.12 1.42 -3.28
N GLY A 229 -1.83 1.76 -3.32
CA GLY A 229 -1.02 2.15 -2.15
C GLY A 229 -0.07 1.08 -1.61
N LEU A 230 0.01 -0.09 -2.26
CA LEU A 230 0.99 -1.11 -1.92
C LEU A 230 2.40 -0.67 -2.36
N GLY A 231 3.42 -1.08 -1.62
CA GLY A 231 4.82 -1.02 -2.01
C GLY A 231 5.30 -2.37 -2.55
N HIS A 232 6.56 -2.44 -2.98
CA HIS A 232 7.14 -3.70 -3.44
C HIS A 232 7.21 -4.74 -2.31
N SER A 233 6.77 -5.96 -2.56
CA SER A 233 6.84 -7.07 -1.61
C SER A 233 8.16 -7.82 -1.70
N GLY A 234 8.64 -8.28 -0.54
CA GLY A 234 9.75 -9.22 -0.47
C GLY A 234 9.36 -10.68 -0.74
N VAL A 235 8.07 -10.96 -0.93
CA VAL A 235 7.56 -12.31 -1.20
C VAL A 235 7.72 -12.61 -2.68
N TRP A 236 8.52 -13.62 -3.02
CA TRP A 236 8.81 -13.98 -4.42
C TRP A 236 7.54 -14.26 -5.25
N SER A 237 6.53 -14.84 -4.63
CA SER A 237 5.28 -15.19 -5.28
C SER A 237 4.24 -14.07 -5.29
N ALA A 238 4.53 -12.87 -4.79
CA ALA A 238 3.59 -11.75 -4.78
C ALA A 238 3.59 -10.98 -6.11
N MET A 239 2.42 -10.49 -6.53
CA MET A 239 2.29 -9.57 -7.67
C MET A 239 3.14 -8.31 -7.45
N MET A 240 3.25 -7.87 -6.20
CA MET A 240 4.07 -6.72 -5.81
C MET A 240 5.58 -7.01 -5.74
N GLN A 241 6.04 -8.19 -6.16
CA GLN A 241 7.47 -8.45 -6.27
C GLN A 241 8.08 -7.53 -7.35
N PRO A 242 9.23 -6.87 -7.10
CA PRO A 242 9.75 -5.76 -7.93
C PRO A 242 10.34 -6.14 -9.29
N PHE A 243 10.50 -7.43 -9.58
CA PHE A 243 11.12 -7.98 -10.77
C PHE A 243 10.08 -8.75 -11.61
N ALA A 244 9.76 -8.20 -12.77
CA ALA A 244 8.87 -8.87 -13.71
C ALA A 244 9.40 -10.26 -14.12
N PRO A 245 8.51 -11.22 -14.44
CA PRO A 245 8.90 -12.45 -15.14
C PRO A 245 9.69 -12.16 -16.41
N ALA A 246 10.44 -13.17 -16.87
CA ALA A 246 11.14 -13.06 -18.14
C ALA A 246 10.13 -12.83 -19.30
N PRO A 247 10.55 -12.19 -20.41
CA PRO A 247 9.69 -12.05 -21.57
C PRO A 247 9.09 -13.40 -22.02
N GLY A 248 7.82 -13.39 -22.43
CA GLY A 248 7.03 -14.58 -22.77
C GLY A 248 6.44 -15.32 -21.57
N GLU A 249 6.79 -14.95 -20.34
CA GLU A 249 6.22 -15.47 -19.10
C GLU A 249 5.24 -14.46 -18.48
N PHE A 250 4.42 -14.94 -17.55
CA PHE A 250 3.47 -14.12 -16.80
C PHE A 250 3.41 -14.63 -15.35
N PHE A 251 2.90 -13.78 -14.47
CA PHE A 251 2.87 -14.06 -13.04
C PHE A 251 1.59 -14.82 -12.63
N GLY A 252 1.74 -15.81 -11.76
CA GLY A 252 0.60 -16.55 -11.19
C GLY A 252 -0.27 -17.26 -12.22
N SER A 253 -1.58 -17.25 -12.00
CA SER A 253 -2.61 -17.78 -12.92
C SER A 253 -3.47 -16.64 -13.43
N ARG A 254 -3.90 -16.71 -14.69
CA ARG A 254 -4.86 -15.74 -15.27
C ARG A 254 -6.17 -15.71 -14.48
N PRO A 255 -6.83 -14.55 -14.37
CA PRO A 255 -8.13 -14.47 -13.71
C PRO A 255 -9.17 -15.30 -14.46
N THR A 256 -10.06 -15.94 -13.70
CA THR A 256 -11.23 -16.66 -14.24
C THR A 256 -12.50 -16.19 -13.55
N ALA A 257 -13.67 -16.61 -14.03
CA ALA A 257 -14.93 -16.30 -13.36
C ALA A 257 -14.99 -16.90 -11.93
N GLU A 258 -14.33 -18.03 -11.71
CA GLU A 258 -14.27 -18.72 -10.42
C GLU A 258 -13.19 -18.16 -9.49
N SER A 259 -12.13 -17.58 -10.05
CA SER A 259 -11.02 -16.98 -9.31
C SER A 259 -10.63 -15.65 -9.97
N PRO A 260 -11.45 -14.59 -9.79
CA PRO A 260 -11.26 -13.32 -10.47
C PRO A 260 -10.02 -12.56 -10.02
N ASP A 261 -9.47 -12.90 -8.85
CA ASP A 261 -8.24 -12.34 -8.29
C ASP A 261 -7.06 -13.32 -8.36
N ALA A 262 -7.15 -14.38 -9.17
CA ALA A 262 -6.16 -15.47 -9.23
C ALA A 262 -4.69 -15.05 -9.41
N PRO A 263 -4.35 -13.99 -10.16
CA PRO A 263 -2.95 -13.57 -10.30
C PRO A 263 -2.31 -13.10 -9.00
N LEU A 264 -3.12 -12.59 -8.07
CA LEU A 264 -2.63 -12.09 -6.78
C LEU A 264 -2.20 -13.24 -5.89
N ALA A 265 -1.15 -13.05 -5.10
CA ALA A 265 -0.84 -13.94 -3.99
C ALA A 265 -1.56 -13.52 -2.72
N ASP A 266 -1.53 -14.40 -1.73
CA ASP A 266 -2.13 -14.12 -0.42
C ASP A 266 -1.49 -12.92 0.27
N ASP A 267 -0.20 -12.66 0.03
CA ASP A 267 0.50 -11.46 0.49
C ASP A 267 -0.15 -10.18 -0.06
N ASP A 268 -0.43 -10.13 -1.36
CA ASP A 268 -1.07 -8.98 -2.02
C ASP A 268 -2.51 -8.78 -1.49
N ARG A 269 -3.29 -9.87 -1.42
CA ARG A 269 -4.67 -9.84 -0.91
C ARG A 269 -4.71 -9.34 0.54
N THR A 270 -3.77 -9.79 1.36
CA THR A 270 -3.75 -9.43 2.78
C THR A 270 -3.23 -8.01 2.99
N GLY A 271 -2.27 -7.55 2.19
CA GLY A 271 -1.91 -6.13 2.12
C GLY A 271 -3.13 -5.25 1.79
N LEU A 272 -3.94 -5.66 0.82
CA LEU A 272 -5.15 -4.92 0.46
C LEU A 272 -6.19 -4.86 1.59
N ARG A 273 -6.35 -5.95 2.35
CA ARG A 273 -7.20 -5.99 3.57
C ARG A 273 -6.69 -5.09 4.68
N VAL A 274 -5.39 -4.82 4.74
CA VAL A 274 -4.82 -3.85 5.67
C VAL A 274 -5.12 -2.42 5.23
N LEU A 275 -5.00 -2.11 3.93
CA LEU A 275 -5.27 -0.77 3.39
C LEU A 275 -6.76 -0.41 3.39
N TYR A 276 -7.60 -1.35 2.98
CA TYR A 276 -9.03 -1.14 2.76
C TYR A 276 -9.88 -2.11 3.59
N PRO A 277 -9.75 -2.14 4.93
CA PRO A 277 -10.40 -3.16 5.74
C PRO A 277 -11.92 -3.07 5.68
N ASP A 278 -12.60 -4.17 5.31
CA ASP A 278 -14.04 -4.29 5.52
C ASP A 278 -14.34 -4.58 7.00
N PRO A 279 -15.05 -3.70 7.73
CA PRO A 279 -15.44 -3.97 9.12
C PRO A 279 -16.36 -5.20 9.28
N ALA A 280 -17.00 -5.67 8.20
CA ALA A 280 -17.82 -6.88 8.20
C ALA A 280 -17.01 -8.17 7.97
N ASP A 281 -15.72 -8.07 7.60
CA ASP A 281 -14.87 -9.25 7.45
C ASP A 281 -14.59 -9.86 8.83
N THR A 282 -15.09 -11.08 9.02
CA THR A 282 -14.87 -11.89 10.23
C THR A 282 -13.89 -13.04 9.99
N THR A 283 -13.47 -13.24 8.74
CA THR A 283 -12.58 -14.31 8.31
C THR A 283 -11.12 -13.90 8.40
N HIS A 284 -10.78 -12.66 8.06
CA HIS A 284 -9.42 -12.11 8.06
C HIS A 284 -9.22 -11.06 9.15
N VAL A 285 -9.30 -11.49 10.41
CA VAL A 285 -9.17 -10.63 11.60
C VAL A 285 -7.96 -10.97 12.48
N GLY A 286 -7.17 -11.97 12.08
CA GLY A 286 -6.00 -12.43 12.82
C GLY A 286 -4.86 -11.43 12.78
N VAL A 287 -4.08 -11.39 13.85
CA VAL A 287 -2.88 -10.57 13.98
C VAL A 287 -1.76 -11.38 14.63
N ILE A 288 -0.57 -11.34 14.03
CA ILE A 288 0.68 -11.82 14.63
C ILE A 288 1.58 -10.60 14.80
N ALA A 289 1.99 -10.29 16.03
CA ALA A 289 2.88 -9.17 16.30
C ALA A 289 3.99 -9.58 17.27
N GLY A 290 5.12 -8.89 17.19
CA GLY A 290 6.30 -9.17 18.00
C GLY A 290 7.43 -8.20 17.75
N HIS A 291 8.64 -8.56 18.18
CA HIS A 291 9.86 -7.79 17.94
C HIS A 291 10.96 -8.70 17.39
N VAL A 292 11.73 -8.19 16.43
CA VAL A 292 12.98 -8.80 15.96
C VAL A 292 14.13 -8.12 16.70
N LEU A 293 14.75 -8.83 17.63
CA LEU A 293 15.80 -8.30 18.50
C LEU A 293 17.14 -8.99 18.21
N PRO A 294 18.26 -8.28 18.27
CA PRO A 294 19.58 -8.90 18.15
C PRO A 294 19.87 -9.75 19.40
N ALA A 295 20.67 -10.81 19.23
CA ALA A 295 21.18 -11.57 20.36
C ALA A 295 22.12 -10.72 21.24
N ASN A 296 22.82 -9.76 20.61
CA ASN A 296 23.71 -8.81 21.26
C ASN A 296 23.26 -7.37 20.97
N PRO A 297 22.64 -6.66 21.94
CA PRO A 297 22.17 -5.29 21.74
C PRO A 297 23.26 -4.27 21.37
N LEU A 298 24.55 -4.59 21.57
CA LEU A 298 25.67 -3.72 21.19
C LEU A 298 25.91 -3.64 19.67
N GLU A 299 25.24 -4.49 18.88
CA GLU A 299 25.35 -4.53 17.41
C GLU A 299 24.36 -3.58 16.72
N LEU A 300 23.53 -2.85 17.49
CA LEU A 300 22.54 -1.95 16.94
C LEU A 300 23.10 -0.55 16.62
N PRO A 301 22.67 0.07 15.51
CA PRO A 301 22.93 1.48 15.27
C PRO A 301 22.41 2.37 16.40
N SER A 302 23.09 3.49 16.65
CA SER A 302 22.65 4.48 17.63
C SER A 302 21.22 4.94 17.35
N GLY A 303 20.38 4.96 18.38
CA GLY A 303 18.98 5.38 18.28
C GLY A 303 18.00 4.26 17.89
N THR A 304 18.46 3.01 17.83
CA THR A 304 17.62 1.83 17.60
C THR A 304 17.67 0.88 18.79
N THR A 305 16.56 0.16 19.05
CA THR A 305 16.46 -0.85 20.13
C THR A 305 16.09 -2.24 19.62
N GLY A 306 15.91 -2.39 18.30
CA GLY A 306 15.73 -3.68 17.63
C GLY A 306 16.19 -3.65 16.18
N ILE A 307 16.06 -4.78 15.49
CA ILE A 307 16.51 -4.95 14.10
C ILE A 307 15.53 -4.23 13.18
N PHE A 308 16.02 -3.21 12.46
CA PHE A 308 15.23 -2.48 11.47
C PHE A 308 15.35 -3.09 10.07
N GLY A 309 14.21 -3.23 9.38
CA GLY A 309 14.14 -3.71 7.99
C GLY A 309 14.19 -5.22 7.84
N ALA A 310 13.94 -5.98 8.92
CA ALA A 310 13.77 -7.42 8.83
C ALA A 310 12.44 -7.75 8.13
N GLN A 311 12.48 -8.65 7.14
CA GLN A 311 11.26 -9.23 6.57
C GLN A 311 10.76 -10.32 7.52
N VAL A 312 9.57 -10.16 8.06
CA VAL A 312 8.91 -11.16 8.91
C VAL A 312 7.81 -11.82 8.10
N VAL A 313 7.90 -13.13 7.94
CA VAL A 313 7.05 -13.91 7.04
C VAL A 313 6.15 -14.83 7.85
N ALA A 314 4.86 -14.84 7.53
CA ALA A 314 3.89 -15.82 7.98
C ALA A 314 3.60 -16.81 6.85
N VAL A 315 3.74 -18.10 7.17
CA VAL A 315 3.47 -19.23 6.28
C VAL A 315 2.31 -20.01 6.85
N ASP A 316 1.31 -20.33 6.04
CA ASP A 316 0.23 -21.23 6.45
C ASP A 316 0.82 -22.63 6.73
N ALA A 317 0.60 -23.13 7.94
CA ALA A 317 1.21 -24.38 8.38
C ALA A 317 0.62 -25.64 7.70
N GLY A 318 -0.57 -25.54 7.13
CA GLY A 318 -1.25 -26.63 6.43
C GLY A 318 -0.88 -26.73 4.95
N THR A 319 -0.69 -25.60 4.27
CA THR A 319 -0.37 -25.53 2.83
C THR A 319 1.12 -25.31 2.56
N GLY A 320 1.84 -24.70 3.50
CA GLY A 320 3.22 -24.25 3.29
C GLY A 320 3.34 -22.99 2.43
N THR A 321 2.23 -22.30 2.12
CA THR A 321 2.24 -21.08 1.31
C THR A 321 2.56 -19.86 2.17
N VAL A 322 3.34 -18.92 1.64
CA VAL A 322 3.49 -17.59 2.25
C VAL A 322 2.16 -16.86 2.14
N VAL A 323 1.55 -16.54 3.28
CA VAL A 323 0.27 -15.81 3.32
C VAL A 323 0.47 -14.31 3.49
N ALA A 324 1.63 -13.94 4.02
CA ALA A 324 1.96 -12.57 4.34
C ALA A 324 3.42 -12.40 4.69
N ALA A 325 4.01 -11.27 4.33
CA ALA A 325 5.25 -10.78 4.90
C ALA A 325 5.11 -9.31 5.33
N ALA A 326 5.96 -8.88 6.24
CA ALA A 326 6.01 -7.50 6.72
C ALA A 326 7.45 -7.04 6.83
N ILE A 327 7.75 -5.84 6.37
CA ILE A 327 9.02 -5.19 6.70
C ILE A 327 8.87 -4.55 8.07
N GLY A 328 9.38 -5.26 9.08
CA GLY A 328 9.34 -4.83 10.48
C GLY A 328 10.51 -3.92 10.83
N GLY A 329 10.56 -3.52 12.10
CA GLY A 329 11.66 -2.74 12.64
C GLY A 329 11.26 -1.49 13.39
N TRP A 330 9.99 -1.12 13.34
CA TRP A 330 9.53 0.15 13.88
C TRP A 330 8.12 0.03 14.47
N SER A 331 7.88 0.88 15.46
CA SER A 331 6.56 1.13 16.03
C SER A 331 6.28 2.62 16.05
N CYS A 332 5.01 2.99 16.17
CA CYS A 332 4.66 4.38 16.45
C CYS A 332 3.44 4.48 17.37
N ALA A 333 3.53 5.38 18.34
CA ALA A 333 2.42 5.76 19.20
C ALA A 333 2.17 7.26 19.04
N ASP A 334 0.91 7.65 18.97
CA ASP A 334 0.54 9.06 18.79
C ASP A 334 1.13 9.94 19.90
N PRO A 335 1.66 11.14 19.55
CA PRO A 335 1.66 11.77 18.23
C PRO A 335 2.91 11.45 17.38
N GLY A 336 3.67 10.40 17.68
CA GLY A 336 4.98 10.08 17.10
C GLY A 336 6.13 10.91 17.68
N PRO A 337 7.34 10.85 17.10
CA PRO A 337 7.69 10.16 15.85
C PRO A 337 7.83 8.64 16.01
N PRO A 338 7.92 7.87 14.91
CA PRO A 338 8.19 6.44 14.97
C PRO A 338 9.51 6.12 15.70
N GLN A 339 9.51 4.97 16.36
CA GLN A 339 10.62 4.40 17.12
C GLN A 339 11.12 3.16 16.39
N PHE A 340 12.44 2.97 16.32
CA PHE A 340 13.05 1.85 15.60
C PHE A 340 13.45 0.74 16.59
N ASP A 341 12.46 -0.05 16.97
CA ASP A 341 12.52 -0.97 18.11
C ASP A 341 12.44 -2.45 17.73
N GLY A 342 12.45 -2.78 16.43
CA GLY A 342 12.31 -4.15 15.96
C GLY A 342 10.86 -4.62 15.84
N SER A 343 9.87 -3.79 16.17
CA SER A 343 8.46 -4.18 16.13
C SER A 343 8.00 -4.60 14.74
N TYR A 344 7.15 -5.61 14.68
CA TYR A 344 6.44 -6.00 13.47
C TYR A 344 4.99 -6.34 13.81
N SER A 345 4.11 -6.21 12.83
CA SER A 345 2.73 -6.68 12.90
C SER A 345 2.35 -7.27 11.56
N ILE A 346 1.76 -8.46 11.54
CA ILE A 346 1.16 -9.06 10.35
C ILE A 346 -0.33 -9.14 10.66
N GLN A 347 -1.11 -8.30 10.00
CA GLN A 347 -2.54 -8.13 10.24
C GLN A 347 -3.36 -8.82 9.16
N ARG A 348 -4.66 -8.97 9.43
CA ARG A 348 -5.67 -9.49 8.50
C ARG A 348 -5.37 -10.91 8.05
N LEU A 349 -4.74 -11.70 8.92
CA LEU A 349 -4.57 -13.12 8.67
C LEU A 349 -5.91 -13.84 8.83
N ALA A 350 -6.12 -14.88 8.03
CA ALA A 350 -7.27 -15.75 8.19
C ALA A 350 -7.30 -16.34 9.61
N VAL A 351 -8.50 -16.57 10.16
CA VAL A 351 -8.68 -17.23 11.45
C VAL A 351 -9.61 -18.44 11.31
N GLY A 352 -9.35 -19.49 12.09
CA GLY A 352 -10.15 -20.70 12.06
C GLY A 352 -9.65 -21.74 13.06
N PRO A 353 -10.47 -22.76 13.39
CA PRO A 353 -10.13 -23.75 14.40
C PRO A 353 -8.91 -24.62 14.02
N ALA A 354 -8.61 -24.75 12.73
CA ALA A 354 -7.45 -25.47 12.22
C ALA A 354 -6.35 -24.53 11.70
N GLN A 355 -6.54 -23.21 11.83
CA GLN A 355 -5.61 -22.23 11.28
C GLN A 355 -4.37 -22.11 12.16
N ALA A 356 -3.20 -22.33 11.57
CA ALA A 356 -1.91 -22.19 12.23
C ALA A 356 -0.90 -21.59 11.26
N TYR A 357 0.05 -20.83 11.80
CA TYR A 357 1.09 -20.17 11.01
C TYR A 357 2.47 -20.52 11.55
N ILE A 358 3.41 -20.73 10.63
CA ILE A 358 4.84 -20.73 10.92
C ILE A 358 5.34 -19.31 10.66
N VAL A 359 6.08 -18.75 11.61
CA VAL A 359 6.61 -17.38 11.50
C VAL A 359 8.13 -17.45 11.55
N TYR A 360 8.77 -16.77 10.61
CA TYR A 360 10.21 -16.58 10.61
C TYR A 360 10.55 -15.14 10.21
N ALA A 361 11.80 -14.75 10.46
CA ALA A 361 12.34 -13.48 9.99
C ALA A 361 13.58 -13.75 9.11
N GLU A 362 13.79 -12.91 8.11
CA GLU A 362 14.94 -12.96 7.21
C GLU A 362 15.47 -11.56 6.90
N PRO A 363 16.78 -11.41 6.71
CA PRO A 363 17.38 -10.17 6.20
C PRO A 363 17.06 -9.98 4.71
N LEU A 364 17.12 -8.73 4.26
CA LEU A 364 17.09 -8.38 2.84
C LEU A 364 18.52 -8.43 2.26
N ASP A 365 19.13 -9.62 2.24
CA ASP A 365 20.49 -9.87 1.73
C ASP A 365 20.55 -10.96 0.65
N GLY A 366 19.38 -11.37 0.15
CA GLY A 366 19.19 -12.47 -0.79
C GLY A 366 18.85 -11.98 -2.20
N PRO A 367 17.83 -12.59 -2.87
CA PRO A 367 17.35 -12.14 -4.17
C PRO A 367 16.75 -10.72 -4.18
N LEU A 368 16.55 -10.14 -3.00
CA LEU A 368 16.01 -8.81 -2.77
C LEU A 368 16.89 -8.08 -1.77
N GLU A 369 17.21 -6.83 -2.08
CA GLU A 369 17.97 -5.91 -1.26
C GLU A 369 17.06 -4.81 -0.68
N PRO A 370 17.50 -4.03 0.32
CA PRO A 370 16.67 -2.97 0.90
C PRO A 370 16.17 -1.93 -0.11
N SER A 371 16.96 -1.67 -1.17
CA SER A 371 16.58 -0.76 -2.26
C SER A 371 15.39 -1.25 -3.07
N ASP A 372 15.09 -2.54 -3.03
CA ASP A 372 13.99 -3.15 -3.77
C ASP A 372 12.66 -3.01 -3.04
N VAL A 373 12.67 -2.65 -1.74
CA VAL A 373 11.47 -2.39 -0.92
C VAL A 373 11.49 -1.00 -0.26
N PRO A 374 11.67 0.08 -1.05
CA PRO A 374 11.97 1.40 -0.51
C PRO A 374 10.79 2.03 0.27
N GLY A 375 9.55 1.71 -0.11
CA GLY A 375 8.33 2.25 0.51
C GLY A 375 8.25 1.96 2.01
N ALA A 376 8.66 0.76 2.43
CA ALA A 376 8.64 0.34 3.82
C ALA A 376 9.91 0.70 4.61
N THR A 377 10.96 1.22 3.95
CA THR A 377 12.29 1.41 4.55
C THR A 377 12.79 2.85 4.52
N THR A 378 12.15 3.76 3.78
CA THR A 378 12.65 5.14 3.60
C THR A 378 11.64 6.23 3.96
N ALA A 379 10.34 6.00 3.72
CA ALA A 379 9.28 7.01 3.89
C ALA A 379 8.69 7.10 5.31
N LEU A 380 9.40 6.56 6.32
CA LEU A 380 8.89 6.46 7.70
C LEU A 380 9.13 7.71 8.55
N CYS A 381 9.91 8.68 8.09
CA CYS A 381 10.30 9.84 8.90
C CYS A 381 10.40 11.12 8.09
N ARG A 382 10.13 12.25 8.75
CA ARG A 382 10.54 13.59 8.30
C ARG A 382 11.48 14.21 9.33
N ASN A 383 12.38 15.05 8.85
CA ASN A 383 13.33 15.80 9.68
C ASN A 383 13.79 17.06 8.94
N VAL A 384 14.63 17.87 9.58
CA VAL A 384 15.12 19.13 9.01
C VAL A 384 15.98 18.99 7.74
N ILE A 385 16.48 17.78 7.45
CA ILE A 385 17.25 17.49 6.23
C ILE A 385 16.30 17.26 5.05
N THR A 386 15.22 16.50 5.27
CA THR A 386 14.23 16.19 4.22
C THR A 386 13.15 17.27 4.06
N ASP A 387 12.87 18.03 5.12
CA ASP A 387 11.91 19.13 5.12
C ASP A 387 12.41 20.27 6.01
N ALA A 388 12.95 21.31 5.37
CA ALA A 388 13.42 22.49 6.06
C ALA A 388 12.25 23.12 6.85
N SER A 389 12.45 23.38 8.14
CA SER A 389 11.43 23.80 9.13
C SER A 389 10.63 22.69 9.82
N TRP A 390 10.96 21.41 9.60
CA TRP A 390 10.32 20.32 10.35
C TRP A 390 10.48 20.50 11.88
N PRO A 391 9.40 20.37 12.68
CA PRO A 391 9.49 20.53 14.12
C PRO A 391 10.37 19.45 14.76
N ALA A 392 11.39 19.86 15.52
CA ALA A 392 12.37 18.95 16.11
C ALA A 392 11.75 17.86 17.00
N GLN A 393 10.66 18.15 17.70
CA GLN A 393 9.99 17.17 18.58
C GLN A 393 9.31 16.01 17.82
N PHE A 394 9.06 16.15 16.51
CA PHE A 394 8.48 15.12 15.65
C PHE A 394 9.50 14.60 14.63
N SER A 395 10.77 14.95 14.80
CA SER A 395 11.83 14.59 13.88
C SER A 395 12.35 13.19 14.18
N CYS A 396 12.54 12.38 13.14
CA CYS A 396 13.27 11.12 13.25
C CYS A 396 14.19 10.89 12.05
N THR A 397 15.14 9.97 12.21
CA THR A 397 16.03 9.52 11.13
C THR A 397 15.85 8.04 10.99
N VAL A 398 15.47 7.59 9.79
CA VAL A 398 15.34 6.17 9.51
C VAL A 398 16.75 5.56 9.56
N PRO A 399 17.00 4.54 10.40
CA PRO A 399 18.28 3.87 10.44
C PRO A 399 18.49 3.08 9.15
N ALA A 400 19.74 2.72 8.86
CA ALA A 400 20.01 1.76 7.78
C ALA A 400 19.32 0.42 8.09
N VAL A 401 18.79 -0.22 7.05
CA VAL A 401 18.28 -1.60 7.15
C VAL A 401 19.43 -2.51 7.58
N ASN A 402 19.17 -3.35 8.58
CA ASN A 402 20.13 -4.35 9.01
C ASN A 402 19.96 -5.61 8.13
N ASN A 403 20.92 -5.81 7.24
CA ASN A 403 21.01 -6.98 6.36
C ASN A 403 22.08 -7.99 6.81
N GLU A 404 22.67 -7.82 8.00
CA GLU A 404 23.77 -8.64 8.51
C GLU A 404 23.34 -9.51 9.71
N PHE A 405 22.12 -10.05 9.69
CA PHE A 405 21.65 -10.95 10.75
C PHE A 405 21.26 -12.32 10.20
N SER A 406 21.60 -13.37 10.96
CA SER A 406 21.11 -14.72 10.70
C SER A 406 20.07 -15.07 11.75
N THR A 407 18.96 -15.68 11.32
CA THR A 407 17.99 -16.22 12.26
C THR A 407 18.38 -17.63 12.68
N LYS A 408 18.56 -17.83 13.99
CA LYS A 408 18.59 -19.18 14.55
C LYS A 408 17.15 -19.59 14.85
N VAL A 409 16.55 -20.35 13.94
CA VAL A 409 15.28 -21.02 14.24
C VAL A 409 15.56 -22.05 15.34
N ARG A 410 15.11 -21.73 16.56
CA ARG A 410 15.12 -22.71 17.64
C ARG A 410 14.00 -23.69 17.34
N ALA A 411 14.32 -24.97 17.17
CA ALA A 411 13.28 -26.00 17.08
C ALA A 411 12.33 -25.85 18.29
N GLY A 412 11.02 -25.83 18.01
CA GLY A 412 10.01 -25.77 19.06
C GLY A 412 10.15 -26.92 20.06
N PRO A 413 9.62 -26.76 21.29
CA PRO A 413 9.71 -27.77 22.35
C PRO A 413 9.09 -29.12 21.97
#